data_AF-A0AAU3SHU8-F1
#
_entry.id   AF-A0AAU3SHU8-F1
#
_cell.length_a   1.000
_cell.length_b   1.000
_cell.length_c   1.000
_cell.angle_alpha   90.00
_cell.angle_beta   90.00
_cell.angle_gamma   90.00
#
_symmetry.space_group_name_H-M   'P 1'
#
loop_
_entity.id
_entity.type
_entity.pdbx_description
1 polymer ?
#
loop_
_entity_poly.entity_id
_entity_poly.type
_entity_poly.pdbx_seq_one_letter_code
_entity_poly.pdbx_strand_id
1 'polypeptide(L)' 'MLENGKVHLSGGGFTPGPAYYQGSAGFGGTTEVAENGGFQVLNVAPGQYSVRQGGELTQCSG' A
#
# COMPACT_ATOMS: atom_id res chain seq x y z
N MET A 1 -7.08 -12.82 5.75
CA MET A 1 -5.66 -13.06 6.07
C MET A 1 -5.19 -14.31 5.35
N LEU A 2 -3.98 -14.27 4.81
CA LEU A 2 -3.29 -15.43 4.25
C LEU A 2 -2.86 -16.38 5.38
N GLU A 3 -2.60 -17.65 5.07
CA GLU A 3 -2.16 -18.69 6.04
C GLU A 3 -0.88 -18.31 6.80
N ASN A 4 -0.06 -17.41 6.24
CA ASN A 4 1.15 -16.88 6.87
C ASN A 4 0.89 -15.66 7.79
N GLY A 5 -0.37 -15.34 8.08
CA GLY A 5 -0.76 -14.19 8.91
C GLY A 5 -0.60 -12.83 8.23
N LYS A 6 -0.34 -12.79 6.93
CA LYS A 6 -0.18 -11.55 6.15
C LYS A 6 -1.44 -11.20 5.37
N VAL A 7 -1.50 -9.99 4.82
CA VAL A 7 -2.60 -9.52 3.96
C VAL A 7 -2.06 -9.01 2.62
N HIS A 8 -2.98 -8.83 1.66
CA HIS A 8 -2.72 -8.11 0.42
C HIS A 8 -3.23 -6.69 0.57
N LEU A 9 -2.33 -5.71 0.43
CA LEU A 9 -2.71 -4.31 0.35
C LEU A 9 -3.06 -4.02 -1.11
N SER A 10 -4.24 -3.47 -1.35
CA SER A 10 -4.62 -2.97 -2.67
C SER A 10 -5.38 -1.68 -2.51
N GLY A 11 -5.14 -0.74 -3.41
CA GLY A 11 -5.82 0.54 -3.44
C GLY A 11 -6.07 0.99 -4.86
N GLY A 12 -6.99 1.94 -5.03
CA GLY A 12 -7.35 2.53 -6.30
C GLY A 12 -7.60 4.03 -6.15
N GLY A 13 -7.51 4.78 -7.25
CA GLY A 13 -7.66 6.24 -7.25
C GLY A 13 -6.36 7.01 -7.02
N PHE A 14 -5.22 6.32 -7.09
CA PHE A 14 -3.89 6.89 -6.97
C PHE A 14 -3.40 7.42 -8.33
N THR A 15 -2.42 8.31 -8.32
CA THR A 15 -1.79 8.78 -9.56
C THR A 15 -0.87 7.67 -10.09
N PRO A 16 -0.83 7.38 -11.40
CA PRO A 16 0.13 6.42 -11.94
C PRO A 16 1.57 6.78 -11.60
N GLY A 17 2.39 5.78 -11.29
CA GLY A 17 3.82 5.95 -10.97
C GLY A 17 4.21 5.43 -9.57
N PRO A 18 5.42 5.77 -9.10
CA PRO A 18 5.95 5.24 -7.86
C PRO A 18 5.20 5.79 -6.64
N ALA A 19 4.91 4.90 -5.69
CA ALA A 19 4.33 5.21 -4.40
C ALA A 19 5.12 4.52 -3.28
N TYR A 20 5.09 5.11 -2.09
CA TYR A 20 5.65 4.51 -0.88
C TYR A 20 4.52 4.11 0.06
N TYR A 21 4.46 2.85 0.47
CA TYR A 21 3.52 2.39 1.49
C TYR A 21 4.23 2.19 2.82
N GLN A 22 3.56 2.55 3.91
CA GLN A 22 4.06 2.39 5.28
C GLN A 22 2.97 1.81 6.16
N GLY A 23 3.29 0.77 6.92
CA GLY A 23 2.43 0.18 7.94
C GLY A 23 2.72 0.75 9.33
N SER A 24 1.74 0.64 10.22
CA SER A 24 1.82 1.12 11.61
C SER A 24 2.95 0.51 12.44
N ALA A 25 3.42 -0.69 12.10
CA ALA A 25 4.54 -1.36 12.78
C ALA A 25 5.93 -0.94 12.23
N GLY A 26 6.01 0.14 11.45
CA GLY A 26 7.27 0.71 10.95
C GLY A 26 7.87 0.00 9.74
N PHE A 27 7.17 -0.99 9.17
CA PHE A 27 7.55 -1.58 7.88
C PHE A 27 7.00 -0.74 6.72
N GLY A 28 7.66 -0.76 5.57
CA GLY A 28 7.24 -0.03 4.39
C GLY A 28 8.11 -0.35 3.20
N GLY A 29 7.64 0.03 2.01
CA GLY A 29 8.33 -0.23 0.76
C GLY A 29 7.80 0.62 -0.37
N THR A 30 8.45 0.53 -1.52
CA THR A 30 7.95 1.14 -2.76
C THR A 30 7.03 0.18 -3.49
N THR A 31 6.02 0.73 -4.16
CA THR A 31 5.15 0.02 -5.09
C THR A 31 4.92 0.90 -6.32
N GLU A 32 4.57 0.28 -7.43
CA GLU A 32 4.23 0.98 -8.67
C GLU A 32 2.71 1.02 -8.79
N VAL A 33 2.14 2.21 -8.91
CA VAL A 33 0.72 2.42 -9.22
C VAL A 33 0.56 2.33 -10.73
N ALA A 34 -0.28 1.40 -11.18
CA ALA A 34 -0.57 1.21 -12.59
C ALA A 34 -1.35 2.39 -13.20
N GLU A 35 -1.43 2.44 -14.53
CA GLU A 35 -2.12 3.53 -15.25
C GLU A 35 -3.60 3.69 -14.88
N ASN A 36 -4.24 2.63 -14.40
CA ASN A 36 -5.62 2.67 -13.89
C ASN A 36 -5.73 3.26 -12.46
N GLY A 37 -4.63 3.76 -11.90
CA GLY A 37 -4.55 4.28 -10.54
C GLY A 37 -4.64 3.21 -9.46
N GLY A 38 -4.50 1.94 -9.85
CA GLY A 38 -4.53 0.78 -8.96
C GLY A 38 -3.13 0.30 -8.59
N PHE A 39 -2.99 -0.25 -7.38
CA PHE A 39 -1.76 -0.96 -7.00
C PHE A 39 -2.10 -2.18 -6.14
N GLN A 40 -1.16 -3.12 -6.09
CA GLN A 40 -1.25 -4.29 -5.21
C GLN A 40 0.12 -4.59 -4.60
N VAL A 41 0.15 -4.77 -3.28
CA VAL A 41 1.31 -5.24 -2.53
C VAL A 41 0.91 -6.52 -1.81
N LEU A 42 1.68 -7.58 -2.05
CA LEU A 42 1.42 -8.88 -1.45
C LEU A 42 2.23 -9.05 -0.16
N ASN A 43 1.73 -9.90 0.73
CA ASN A 43 2.47 -10.35 1.91
C ASN A 43 2.94 -9.23 2.86
N VAL A 44 2.03 -8.30 3.18
CA VAL A 44 2.28 -7.26 4.20
C VAL A 44 1.72 -7.68 5.56
N ALA A 45 2.37 -7.27 6.65
CA ALA A 45 1.89 -7.55 8.00
C ALA A 45 0.60 -6.77 8.27
N PRO A 46 -0.48 -7.39 8.76
CA PRO A 46 -1.79 -6.75 8.92
C PRO A 46 -1.74 -5.51 9.80
N GLY A 47 -2.51 -4.48 9.44
CA GLY A 47 -2.55 -3.23 10.21
C GLY A 47 -3.16 -2.06 9.46
N GLN A 48 -3.01 -0.87 10.02
CA GLN A 48 -3.28 0.38 9.30
C GLN A 48 -2.08 0.71 8.42
N TYR A 49 -2.36 1.14 7.20
CA TYR A 49 -1.35 1.54 6.23
C TYR A 49 -1.57 2.98 5.80
N SER A 50 -0.51 3.58 5.31
CA SER A 50 -0.59 4.83 4.57
C SER A 50 0.20 4.71 3.28
N VAL A 51 -0.36 5.24 2.21
CA VAL A 51 0.27 5.32 0.89
C VAL A 51 0.61 6.77 0.64
N ARG A 52 1.88 7.02 0.31
CA ARG A 52 2.40 8.33 0.00
C ARG A 52 2.79 8.41 -1.47
N GLN A 53 2.25 9.42 -2.15
CA GLN A 53 2.69 9.81 -3.49
C GLN A 53 3.02 11.30 -3.48
N GLY A 54 4.30 11.62 -3.72
CA GLY A 54 4.80 12.98 -3.58
C GLY A 54 4.53 13.56 -2.18
N GLY A 55 3.76 14.65 -2.12
CA GLY A 55 3.38 15.34 -0.89
C GLY A 55 2.11 14.82 -0.20
N GLU A 56 1.35 13.94 -0.84
CA GLU A 56 0.05 13.49 -0.37
C GLU A 56 0.14 12.16 0.37
N LEU A 57 -0.58 12.05 1.49
CA LEU A 57 -0.64 10.85 2.34
C LEU A 57 -2.10 10.37 2.41
N THR A 58 -2.36 9.17 1.93
CA THR A 58 -3.67 8.53 1.99
C THR A 58 -3.64 7.39 3.00
N GLN A 59 -4.59 7.36 3.95
CA GLN A 59 -4.73 6.23 4.87
C GLN A 59 -5.52 5.10 4.20
N CYS A 60 -4.98 3.89 4.29
CA CYS A 60 -5.57 2.67 3.74
C CYS A 60 -5.74 1.63 4.86
N SER A 61 -6.88 0.96 4.88
CA SER A 61 -7.11 -0.23 5.72
C SER A 61 -6.94 -1.49 4.88
N GLY A 62 -6.14 -2.46 5.35
CA GLY A 62 -5.90 -3.74 4.70
C GLY A 62 -5.98 -4.92 5.66
#